data_AF-A0A2E6I408-F1
#
_entry.id   AF-A0A2E6I408-F1
#
_cell.length_a   1.000
_cell.length_b   1.000
_cell.length_c   1.000
_cell.angle_alpha   90.00
_cell.angle_beta   90.00
_cell.angle_gamma   90.00
#
_symmetry.space_group_name_H-M   'P 1'
#
loop_
_entity.id
_entity.type
_entity.pdbx_description
1 polymer ?
#
loop_
_entity_poly.entity_id
_entity_poly.type
_entity_poly.pdbx_seq_one_letter_code
_entity_poly.pdbx_strand_id
1 'polypeptide(L)'
;MRRLFVRVYLGIAVVLLVGTSATVYLLRMGFESTRRQGFEDRLIQSATILRDRIELSDPDSVRMALREFGRATRMRVSRVPVSDLMSEFVSRLDEGDIFVEWDGWDRPRVYVARTESVAFIAELGWGRRSGQWRGGRDRFRSSRDSTRRDRDRSPPRSSFGLPDGRPPWPGSTFDSLRFDRSSASSIFVLGILGISVLLVGPAIYFLIRPMEKRVAELSVAAERFGAGELDTRADPVKDDALGDLTSTFNTMADQIMRLVEGQRELLRGVSHELRTPLARLFFILDDAESAETPEEKDIQIGKIQHTLAEMNDLVEELLTFVRLDSDQVESMMKSVSVSEVFDEVVATATDLRSEISIEVAIECGEVRAISRYFKRAVLNLVTNAVRHAESKVLLSCSKSDDLVVVRVEDDGPGVPEDVRSQIFEPFARADTSRSPRIGGVGLGLAIVKRITDLHGGRVGVDIGPLGGARFSLEFPDSAK
;
A
#
# COMPACT_ATOMS: atom_id res chain seq x y z
N MET A 1 7.89 -3.43 -9.88
CA MET A 1 8.25 -3.67 -8.47
C MET A 1 8.21 -5.15 -8.04
N ARG A 2 7.17 -5.91 -8.36
CA ARG A 2 6.99 -7.36 -8.01
C ARG A 2 8.22 -8.26 -8.24
N ARG A 3 8.94 -8.11 -9.35
CA ARG A 3 10.17 -8.89 -9.65
C ARG A 3 11.39 -8.40 -8.86
N LEU A 4 11.44 -7.11 -8.52
CA LEU A 4 12.57 -6.51 -7.82
C LEU A 4 12.54 -6.90 -6.33
N PHE A 5 11.39 -6.77 -5.68
CA PHE A 5 11.22 -7.14 -4.26
C PHE A 5 11.50 -8.62 -4.04
N VAL A 6 10.96 -9.50 -4.90
CA VAL A 6 11.21 -10.94 -4.81
C VAL A 6 12.69 -11.26 -5.03
N ARG A 7 13.37 -10.61 -5.99
CA ARG A 7 14.81 -10.81 -6.23
C ARG A 7 15.68 -10.32 -5.07
N VAL A 8 15.35 -9.17 -4.50
CA VAL A 8 16.07 -8.61 -3.34
C VAL A 8 15.85 -9.48 -2.12
N TYR A 9 14.61 -9.90 -1.85
CA TYR A 9 14.28 -10.79 -0.74
C TYR A 9 14.97 -12.15 -0.87
N LEU A 10 14.91 -12.76 -2.06
CA LEU A 10 15.59 -14.03 -2.33
C LEU A 10 17.11 -13.88 -2.20
N GLY A 11 17.66 -12.75 -2.66
CA GLY A 11 19.08 -12.43 -2.50
C GLY A 11 19.51 -12.34 -1.03
N ILE A 12 18.75 -11.60 -0.21
CA ILE A 12 19.01 -11.48 1.23
C ILE A 12 18.88 -12.84 1.93
N ALA A 13 17.85 -13.61 1.60
CA ALA A 13 17.64 -14.95 2.15
C ALA A 13 18.79 -15.91 1.80
N VAL A 14 19.26 -15.89 0.56
CA VAL A 14 20.41 -16.70 0.11
C VAL A 14 21.70 -16.27 0.79
N VAL A 15 21.97 -14.97 0.91
CA VAL A 15 23.17 -14.46 1.60
C VAL A 15 23.19 -14.89 3.06
N LEU A 16 22.06 -14.79 3.77
CA LEU A 16 21.94 -15.23 5.16
C LEU A 16 22.11 -16.76 5.29
N LEU A 17 21.53 -17.54 4.37
CA LEU A 17 21.66 -19.00 4.37
C LEU A 17 23.10 -19.47 4.08
N VAL A 18 23.79 -18.80 3.16
CA VAL A 18 25.22 -19.05 2.88
C VAL A 18 26.07 -18.61 4.06
N GLY A 19 25.79 -17.45 4.66
CA GLY A 19 26.51 -16.94 5.83
C GLY A 19 26.40 -17.84 7.05
N THR A 20 25.20 -18.33 7.36
CA THR A 20 24.98 -19.30 8.45
C THR A 20 25.71 -20.63 8.17
N SER A 21 25.64 -21.14 6.95
CA SER A 21 26.31 -22.38 6.54
C SER A 21 27.85 -22.28 6.62
N ALA A 22 28.42 -21.18 6.14
CA ALA A 22 29.86 -20.91 6.22
C ALA A 22 30.34 -20.78 7.66
N THR A 23 29.55 -20.14 8.53
CA THR A 23 29.87 -20.01 9.95
C THR A 23 29.87 -21.36 10.67
N VAL A 24 28.87 -22.22 10.39
CA VAL A 24 28.83 -23.60 10.93
C VAL A 24 30.04 -24.42 10.44
N TYR A 25 30.43 -24.26 9.18
CA TYR A 25 31.59 -24.94 8.60
C TYR A 25 32.91 -24.51 9.26
N LEU A 26 33.14 -23.20 9.43
CA LEU A 26 34.35 -22.68 10.09
C LEU A 26 34.44 -23.12 11.56
N LEU A 27 33.31 -23.16 12.27
CA LEU A 27 33.27 -23.66 13.64
C LEU A 27 33.63 -25.15 13.72
N ARG A 28 33.10 -25.97 12.81
CA ARG A 28 33.46 -27.39 12.73
C ARG A 28 34.96 -27.59 12.53
N MET A 29 35.57 -26.80 11.64
CA MET A 29 37.00 -26.86 11.36
C MET A 29 37.86 -26.41 12.56
N GLY A 30 37.43 -25.37 13.28
CA GLY A 30 38.10 -24.90 14.50
C GLY A 30 38.04 -25.88 15.68
N PHE A 31 36.94 -26.66 15.79
CA PHE A 31 36.83 -27.71 16.80
C PHE A 31 37.77 -28.89 16.55
N GLU A 32 38.02 -29.25 15.29
CA GLU A 32 38.93 -30.36 14.93
C GLU A 32 40.39 -30.02 15.25
N SER A 33 40.84 -28.79 14.97
CA SER A 33 42.22 -28.36 15.25
C SER A 33 42.52 -28.31 16.76
N THR A 34 41.61 -27.78 17.56
CA THR A 34 41.80 -27.64 19.01
C THR A 34 41.78 -29.00 19.72
N ARG A 35 40.98 -29.95 19.23
CA ARG A 35 40.99 -31.35 19.72
C ARG A 35 42.31 -32.04 19.46
N ARG A 36 42.90 -31.84 18.27
CA ARG A 36 44.15 -32.47 17.86
C ARG A 36 45.34 -31.98 18.70
N GLN A 37 45.45 -30.67 18.89
CA GLN A 37 46.53 -30.06 19.67
C GLN A 37 46.50 -30.49 21.15
N GLY A 38 45.33 -30.45 21.79
CA GLY A 38 45.21 -30.88 23.20
C GLY A 38 45.44 -32.38 23.41
N PHE A 39 45.24 -33.22 22.39
CA PHE A 39 45.57 -34.64 22.44
C PHE A 39 47.07 -34.90 22.25
N GLU A 40 47.71 -34.15 21.35
CA GLU A 40 49.17 -34.20 21.11
C GLU A 40 49.97 -33.80 22.35
N ASP A 41 49.61 -32.69 23.01
CA ASP A 41 50.29 -32.22 24.23
C ASP A 41 50.26 -33.27 25.34
N ARG A 42 49.13 -33.96 25.51
CA ARG A 42 48.98 -35.03 26.51
C ARG A 42 49.76 -36.29 26.15
N LEU A 43 49.89 -36.61 24.86
CA LEU A 43 50.74 -37.72 24.40
C LEU A 43 52.21 -37.42 24.66
N ILE A 44 52.66 -36.20 24.36
CA ILE A 44 54.03 -35.76 24.64
C ILE A 44 54.31 -35.85 26.14
N GLN A 45 53.43 -35.31 26.99
CA GLN A 45 53.58 -35.38 28.45
C GLN A 45 53.66 -36.81 28.97
N SER A 46 52.80 -37.71 28.46
CA SER A 46 52.81 -39.12 28.82
C SER A 46 54.11 -39.82 28.41
N ALA A 47 54.63 -39.47 27.23
CA ALA A 47 55.90 -39.97 26.71
C ALA A 47 57.10 -39.44 27.51
N THR A 48 57.05 -38.20 28.00
CA THR A 48 58.08 -37.63 28.90
C THR A 48 58.16 -38.39 30.21
N ILE A 49 57.01 -38.72 30.81
CA ILE A 49 56.95 -39.52 32.05
C ILE A 49 57.53 -40.91 31.82
N LEU A 50 57.23 -41.54 30.67
CA LEU A 50 57.82 -42.83 30.29
C LEU A 50 59.35 -42.72 30.13
N ARG A 51 59.82 -41.66 29.46
CA ARG A 51 61.25 -41.39 29.28
C ARG A 51 61.97 -41.29 30.63
N ASP A 52 61.44 -40.50 31.56
CA ASP A 52 62.11 -40.20 32.83
C ASP A 52 62.16 -41.42 33.79
N ARG A 53 61.24 -42.37 33.64
CA ARG A 53 61.08 -43.51 34.58
C ARG A 53 61.83 -44.78 34.19
N ILE A 54 62.40 -44.83 32.98
CA ILE A 54 63.23 -45.95 32.54
C ILE A 54 64.62 -45.80 33.21
N GLU A 55 65.10 -46.75 33.99
CA GLU A 55 66.52 -46.79 34.41
C GLU A 55 67.17 -48.00 33.73
N LEU A 56 68.26 -47.76 32.98
CA LEU A 56 68.88 -48.73 32.05
C LEU A 56 69.55 -49.94 32.73
N SER A 57 69.41 -50.08 34.05
CA SER A 57 70.08 -51.11 34.83
C SER A 57 69.30 -52.44 34.92
N ASP A 58 68.01 -52.47 34.55
CA ASP A 58 67.18 -53.70 34.56
C ASP A 58 66.30 -53.86 33.30
N PRO A 59 66.59 -54.84 32.42
CA PRO A 59 65.83 -55.10 31.19
C PRO A 59 64.34 -55.44 31.42
N ASP A 60 63.96 -55.99 32.57
CA ASP A 60 62.58 -56.40 32.82
C ASP A 60 61.69 -55.23 33.28
N SER A 61 62.25 -54.28 34.04
CA SER A 61 61.59 -53.02 34.39
C SER A 61 61.21 -52.19 33.16
N VAL A 62 62.09 -52.13 32.14
CA VAL A 62 61.83 -51.42 30.88
C VAL A 62 60.65 -52.05 30.12
N ARG A 63 60.60 -53.39 30.05
CA ARG A 63 59.50 -54.10 29.38
C ARG A 63 58.17 -53.86 30.07
N MET A 64 58.16 -53.73 31.38
CA MET A 64 56.95 -53.48 32.16
C MET A 64 56.42 -52.06 31.93
N ALA A 65 57.30 -51.04 31.99
CA ALA A 65 56.94 -49.64 31.74
C ALA A 65 56.37 -49.42 30.32
N LEU A 66 56.99 -50.02 29.30
CA LEU A 66 56.50 -49.93 27.91
C LEU A 66 55.14 -50.61 27.73
N ARG A 67 54.90 -51.74 28.44
CA ARG A 67 53.58 -52.42 28.42
C ARG A 67 52.51 -51.61 29.12
N GLU A 68 52.81 -50.93 30.21
CA GLU A 68 51.86 -50.05 30.89
C GLU A 68 51.51 -48.83 30.04
N PHE A 69 52.51 -48.17 29.44
CA PHE A 69 52.28 -47.07 28.51
C PHE A 69 51.42 -47.50 27.32
N GLY A 70 51.73 -48.64 26.69
CA GLY A 70 50.93 -49.16 25.58
C GLY A 70 49.49 -49.53 25.97
N ARG A 71 49.27 -50.04 27.19
CA ARG A 71 47.91 -50.30 27.71
C ARG A 71 47.14 -49.01 27.99
N ALA A 72 47.80 -48.02 28.59
CA ALA A 72 47.19 -46.75 28.99
C ALA A 72 46.83 -45.87 27.78
N THR A 73 47.68 -45.86 26.75
CA THR A 73 47.49 -45.06 25.52
C THR A 73 46.77 -45.84 24.42
N ARG A 74 46.55 -47.15 24.59
CA ARG A 74 46.09 -48.09 23.54
C ARG A 74 46.98 -48.08 22.28
N MET A 75 48.25 -47.68 22.42
CA MET A 75 49.24 -47.72 21.35
C MET A 75 50.10 -48.98 21.44
N ARG A 76 50.52 -49.48 20.29
CA ARG A 76 51.51 -50.55 20.19
C ARG A 76 52.90 -49.93 20.23
N VAL A 77 53.64 -50.23 21.29
CA VAL A 77 55.01 -49.76 21.47
C VAL A 77 56.02 -50.78 20.94
N SER A 78 56.97 -50.32 20.14
CA SER A 78 58.04 -51.12 19.55
C SER A 78 59.40 -50.47 19.81
N ARG A 79 60.45 -51.28 20.01
CA ARG A 79 61.84 -50.83 20.15
C ARG A 79 62.53 -50.97 18.79
N VAL A 80 63.18 -49.91 18.32
CA VAL A 80 63.86 -49.87 17.01
C VAL A 80 65.29 -49.31 17.19
N PRO A 81 66.32 -49.88 16.56
CA PRO A 81 67.66 -49.28 16.54
C PRO A 81 67.63 -47.88 15.91
N VAL A 82 68.48 -46.95 16.34
CA VAL A 82 68.52 -45.59 15.75
C VAL A 82 69.02 -45.61 14.30
N SER A 83 69.90 -46.56 13.96
CA SER A 83 70.39 -46.79 12.58
C SER A 83 69.30 -47.12 11.57
N ASP A 84 68.15 -47.59 12.07
CA ASP A 84 67.02 -48.11 11.32
C ASP A 84 65.95 -47.02 11.07
N LEU A 85 66.13 -45.82 11.64
CA LEU A 85 65.27 -44.66 11.44
C LEU A 85 65.69 -43.87 10.20
N MET A 86 64.72 -43.23 9.54
CA MET A 86 65.01 -42.30 8.45
C MET A 86 65.77 -41.08 8.99
N SER A 87 66.73 -40.57 8.22
CA SER A 87 67.62 -39.47 8.63
C SER A 87 66.86 -38.20 9.08
N GLU A 88 65.70 -37.93 8.49
CA GLU A 88 64.81 -36.82 8.89
C GLU A 88 64.28 -36.97 10.32
N PHE A 89 63.94 -38.20 10.75
CA PHE A 89 63.47 -38.45 12.11
C PHE A 89 64.61 -38.45 13.12
N VAL A 90 65.80 -38.89 12.71
CA VAL A 90 67.01 -38.81 13.55
C VAL A 90 67.33 -37.34 13.86
N SER A 91 67.31 -36.46 12.85
CA SER A 91 67.55 -35.02 13.03
C SER A 91 66.53 -34.35 13.96
N ARG A 92 65.25 -34.76 13.91
CA ARG A 92 64.20 -34.22 14.78
C ARG A 92 64.27 -34.74 16.21
N LEU A 93 64.83 -35.93 16.42
CA LEU A 93 65.12 -36.46 17.77
C LEU A 93 66.35 -35.80 18.38
N ASP A 94 67.32 -35.38 17.57
CA ASP A 94 68.49 -34.61 18.03
C ASP A 94 68.11 -33.20 18.50
N GLU A 95 67.07 -32.58 17.94
CA GLU A 95 66.53 -31.29 18.40
C GLU A 95 65.63 -31.41 19.66
N GLY A 96 65.10 -32.60 19.94
CA GLY A 96 64.30 -32.87 21.13
C GLY A 96 63.94 -34.34 21.29
N ASP A 97 64.05 -34.87 22.52
CA ASP A 97 63.95 -36.31 22.81
C ASP A 97 62.59 -36.98 22.45
N ILE A 98 61.54 -36.20 22.15
CA ILE A 98 60.18 -36.70 21.91
C ILE A 98 59.49 -35.86 20.83
N PHE A 99 58.91 -36.50 19.82
CA PHE A 99 58.00 -35.83 18.87
C PHE A 99 56.82 -36.71 18.46
N VAL A 100 55.73 -36.08 18.03
CA VAL A 100 54.54 -36.75 17.51
C VAL A 100 54.43 -36.46 16.02
N GLU A 101 54.16 -37.50 15.25
CA GLU A 101 53.84 -37.42 13.82
C GLU A 101 52.42 -37.90 13.63
N TRP A 102 51.68 -37.24 12.76
CA TRP A 102 50.37 -37.69 12.35
C TRP A 102 50.47 -38.21 10.93
N ASP A 103 50.04 -39.45 10.71
CA ASP A 103 50.00 -39.98 9.34
C ASP A 103 48.91 -39.29 8.51
N GLY A 104 48.95 -39.49 7.19
CA GLY A 104 47.94 -38.93 6.26
C GLY A 104 46.50 -39.41 6.48
N TRP A 105 46.25 -40.23 7.51
CA TRP A 105 44.95 -40.73 7.96
C TRP A 105 44.59 -40.26 9.37
N ASP A 106 45.25 -39.20 9.86
CA ASP A 106 45.01 -38.58 11.17
C ASP A 106 45.27 -39.54 12.35
N ARG A 107 46.25 -40.45 12.21
CA ARG A 107 46.68 -41.34 13.29
C ARG A 107 48.01 -40.87 13.90
N PRO A 108 48.07 -40.72 15.23
CA PRO A 108 49.27 -40.29 15.93
C PRO A 108 50.30 -41.42 16.02
N ARG A 109 51.56 -41.08 15.77
CA ARG A 109 52.75 -41.88 16.01
C ARG A 109 53.67 -41.09 16.92
N VAL A 110 54.01 -41.65 18.07
CA VAL A 110 54.87 -40.99 19.05
C VAL A 110 56.25 -41.63 18.99
N TYR A 111 57.27 -40.80 18.82
CA TYR A 111 58.68 -41.21 18.83
C TYR A 111 59.33 -40.70 20.10
N VAL A 112 60.04 -41.57 20.81
CA VAL A 112 60.75 -41.26 22.05
C VAL A 112 62.18 -41.78 21.91
N ALA A 113 63.16 -40.89 21.87
CA ALA A 113 64.58 -41.23 21.85
C ALA A 113 65.10 -41.47 23.27
N ARG A 114 65.91 -42.51 23.45
CA ARG A 114 66.83 -42.57 24.58
C ARG A 114 68.05 -43.44 24.25
N THR A 115 69.20 -42.76 24.16
CA THR A 115 70.58 -43.26 23.96
C THR A 115 71.00 -43.50 22.49
N GLU A 116 72.29 -43.28 22.19
CA GLU A 116 72.96 -43.25 20.86
C GLU A 116 72.66 -44.43 19.90
N SER A 117 71.93 -45.47 20.33
CA SER A 117 71.68 -46.69 19.56
C SER A 117 70.21 -47.14 19.51
N VAL A 118 69.27 -46.60 20.31
CA VAL A 118 67.89 -47.13 20.39
C VAL A 118 66.82 -46.03 20.54
N ALA A 119 65.71 -46.20 19.80
CA ALA A 119 64.49 -45.40 19.92
C ALA A 119 63.25 -46.28 20.19
N PHE A 120 62.21 -45.67 20.78
CA PHE A 120 60.90 -46.29 20.97
C PHE A 120 59.85 -45.60 20.11
N ILE A 121 59.02 -46.40 19.44
CA ILE A 121 57.94 -45.91 18.59
C ILE A 121 56.62 -46.46 19.13
N ALA A 122 55.65 -45.59 19.39
CA ALA A 122 54.30 -45.96 19.77
C ALA A 122 53.31 -45.59 18.66
N GLU A 123 52.63 -46.59 18.10
CA GLU A 123 51.65 -46.40 17.02
C GLU A 123 50.24 -46.83 17.45
N LEU A 124 49.20 -46.11 17.02
CA LEU A 124 47.81 -46.48 17.29
C LEU A 124 47.46 -47.77 16.52
N GLY A 125 47.25 -48.89 17.24
CA GLY A 125 47.27 -50.21 16.60
C GLY A 125 45.90 -50.75 16.19
N TRP A 126 45.54 -50.73 14.90
CA TRP A 126 44.65 -51.72 14.24
C TRP A 126 45.00 -51.93 12.75
N GLY A 127 45.43 -53.14 12.39
CA GLY A 127 45.14 -53.84 11.11
C GLY A 127 45.72 -53.35 9.76
N ARG A 128 46.76 -54.06 9.29
CA ARG A 128 47.20 -54.33 7.89
C ARG A 128 47.67 -53.18 6.94
N ARG A 129 48.97 -53.31 6.60
CA ARG A 129 49.70 -52.99 5.34
C ARG A 129 50.04 -51.52 5.00
N SER A 130 51.31 -51.20 5.23
CA SER A 130 52.27 -50.69 4.23
C SER A 130 53.67 -51.12 4.71
N GLY A 131 54.30 -52.11 4.07
CA GLY A 131 55.42 -51.80 3.19
C GLY A 131 56.76 -51.96 3.94
N GLN A 132 57.30 -53.18 3.92
CA GLN A 132 58.73 -53.48 4.04
C GLN A 132 59.43 -53.18 5.38
N TRP A 133 59.24 -54.08 6.36
CA TRP A 133 60.25 -54.38 7.38
C TRP A 133 60.59 -55.88 7.30
N ARG A 134 61.78 -56.19 6.75
CA ARG A 134 62.28 -57.54 6.50
C ARG A 134 63.36 -57.86 7.54
N GLY A 135 63.08 -58.83 8.42
CA GLY A 135 64.09 -59.64 9.11
C GLY A 135 64.39 -59.26 10.56
N GLY A 136 64.22 -60.21 11.49
CA GLY A 136 64.57 -60.06 12.90
C GLY A 136 63.47 -60.49 13.89
N ARG A 137 62.81 -61.64 13.65
CA ARG A 137 61.74 -62.16 14.52
C ARG A 137 62.34 -63.02 15.63
N ASP A 138 62.76 -62.43 16.75
CA ASP A 138 62.99 -63.19 17.98
C ASP A 138 61.66 -63.48 18.68
N ARG A 139 60.96 -64.49 18.15
CA ARG A 139 59.90 -65.20 18.88
C ARG A 139 60.58 -66.19 19.82
N PHE A 140 60.76 -65.78 21.08
CA PHE A 140 61.10 -66.71 22.16
C PHE A 140 59.96 -67.73 22.33
N ARG A 141 60.17 -68.95 21.81
CA ARG A 141 59.42 -70.16 22.13
C ARG A 141 60.13 -70.85 23.29
N SER A 142 59.49 -70.95 24.46
CA SER A 142 59.96 -71.85 25.51
C SER A 142 59.51 -73.28 25.19
N SER A 143 60.45 -74.16 24.83
CA SER A 143 60.21 -75.60 24.80
C SER A 143 60.37 -76.16 26.20
N ARG A 144 59.34 -76.88 26.64
CA ARG A 144 59.33 -77.70 27.86
C ARG A 144 60.24 -78.90 27.65
N ASP A 145 61.12 -79.17 28.60
CA ASP A 145 61.36 -80.54 29.03
C ASP A 145 61.76 -80.58 30.51
N SER A 146 61.53 -81.74 31.08
CA SER A 146 61.22 -82.08 32.45
C SER A 146 62.46 -82.28 33.33
N THR A 147 62.37 -81.83 34.59
CA THR A 147 62.78 -82.63 35.76
C THR A 147 62.20 -82.02 37.05
N ARG A 148 61.58 -82.89 37.83
CA ARG A 148 60.95 -82.67 39.14
C ARG A 148 62.02 -82.46 40.20
N ARG A 149 61.95 -81.38 41.01
CA ARG A 149 62.16 -81.42 42.47
C ARG A 149 61.77 -80.11 43.17
N ASP A 150 61.07 -80.31 44.28
CA ASP A 150 60.91 -79.50 45.50
C ASP A 150 60.27 -78.09 45.49
N ARG A 151 59.02 -78.12 45.97
CA ARG A 151 58.42 -77.36 47.08
C ARG A 151 58.86 -75.91 47.34
N ASP A 152 57.79 -75.10 47.43
CA ASP A 152 57.61 -73.94 48.31
C ASP A 152 58.36 -72.66 47.93
N ARG A 153 57.67 -71.79 47.18
CA ARG A 153 57.83 -70.33 47.19
C ARG A 153 56.73 -69.69 46.35
N SER A 154 55.72 -69.14 47.03
CA SER A 154 54.85 -68.11 46.48
C SER A 154 55.70 -66.93 45.96
N PRO A 155 55.50 -66.40 44.74
CA PRO A 155 56.17 -65.17 44.34
C PRO A 155 55.59 -63.99 45.15
N PRO A 156 56.41 -63.00 45.52
CA PRO A 156 55.95 -61.89 46.34
C PRO A 156 54.96 -61.04 45.55
N ARG A 157 53.87 -60.65 46.22
CA ARG A 157 53.03 -59.52 45.81
C ARG A 157 53.94 -58.29 45.73
N SER A 158 54.28 -57.83 44.52
CA SER A 158 54.89 -56.51 44.36
C SER A 158 53.83 -55.45 44.64
N SER A 159 53.90 -54.96 45.87
CA SER A 159 53.30 -53.73 46.34
C SER A 159 53.80 -52.53 45.53
N PHE A 160 53.07 -52.17 44.48
CA PHE A 160 53.05 -50.79 43.97
C PHE A 160 52.20 -49.94 44.93
N GLY A 161 52.79 -49.56 46.07
CA GLY A 161 52.24 -48.53 46.95
C GLY A 161 52.62 -47.15 46.39
N LEU A 162 51.61 -46.33 46.07
CA LEU A 162 51.76 -44.93 45.68
C LEU A 162 51.63 -44.04 46.93
N PRO A 163 52.54 -43.08 47.17
CA PRO A 163 52.19 -41.81 47.82
C PRO A 163 51.32 -41.01 46.84
N ASP A 164 50.22 -40.47 47.34
CA ASP A 164 49.17 -39.68 46.68
C ASP A 164 49.45 -39.15 45.25
N GLY A 165 48.71 -39.68 44.28
CA GLY A 165 48.64 -39.13 42.92
C GLY A 165 48.72 -40.20 41.82
N ARG A 166 47.58 -40.56 41.22
CA ARG A 166 47.58 -41.39 40.00
C ARG A 166 48.32 -40.62 38.88
N PRO A 167 49.20 -41.26 38.08
CA PRO A 167 49.80 -40.62 36.92
C PRO A 167 48.70 -40.18 35.93
N PRO A 168 48.86 -39.06 35.21
CA PRO A 168 47.88 -38.59 34.23
C PRO A 168 47.99 -39.46 32.98
N TRP A 169 47.47 -40.67 33.04
CA TRP A 169 47.32 -41.50 31.87
C TRP A 169 46.22 -40.90 30.98
N PRO A 170 46.40 -40.84 29.65
CA PRO A 170 45.44 -40.23 28.73
C PRO A 170 44.10 -40.99 28.60
N GLY A 171 43.81 -41.92 29.52
CA GLY A 171 42.65 -42.80 29.51
C GLY A 171 41.60 -42.57 30.61
N SER A 172 41.74 -41.58 31.52
CA SER A 172 40.82 -41.50 32.68
C SER A 172 40.19 -40.15 33.03
N THR A 173 40.20 -39.14 32.18
CA THR A 173 39.45 -37.89 32.42
C THR A 173 38.82 -37.35 31.13
N PHE A 174 37.60 -37.80 30.84
CA PHE A 174 36.70 -37.17 29.86
C PHE A 174 35.86 -36.06 30.50
N ASP A 175 36.46 -35.23 31.36
CA ASP A 175 35.78 -34.10 31.98
C ASP A 175 36.60 -32.83 31.82
N SER A 176 36.24 -32.06 30.79
CA SER A 176 36.07 -30.59 30.80
C SER A 176 36.25 -30.01 29.39
N LEU A 177 35.34 -30.34 28.47
CA LEU A 177 34.98 -29.37 27.44
C LEU A 177 34.02 -28.39 28.12
N ARG A 178 34.58 -27.30 28.69
CA ARG A 178 33.79 -26.08 28.82
C ARG A 178 33.39 -25.74 27.39
N PHE A 179 32.14 -26.00 27.04
CA PHE A 179 31.50 -25.38 25.88
C PHE A 179 31.85 -23.89 25.97
N ASP A 180 32.60 -23.39 24.99
CA ASP A 180 32.80 -21.96 24.86
C ASP A 180 31.44 -21.36 24.51
N ARG A 181 30.73 -20.92 25.55
CA ARG A 181 29.35 -20.45 25.52
C ARG A 181 29.17 -19.28 24.53
N SER A 182 30.26 -18.58 24.23
CA SER A 182 30.33 -17.45 23.30
C SER A 182 30.10 -17.83 21.83
N SER A 183 30.55 -19.02 21.41
CA SER A 183 30.41 -19.48 20.03
C SER A 183 29.03 -20.12 19.77
N ALA A 184 28.47 -20.81 20.77
CA ALA A 184 27.12 -21.37 20.68
C ALA A 184 26.02 -20.28 20.67
N SER A 185 26.23 -19.15 21.37
CA SER A 185 25.32 -18.01 21.32
C SER A 185 25.26 -17.38 19.92
N SER A 186 26.37 -17.30 19.20
CA SER A 186 26.42 -16.66 17.88
C SER A 186 25.62 -17.43 16.81
N ILE A 187 25.68 -18.77 16.82
CA ILE A 187 24.86 -19.61 15.92
C ILE A 187 23.37 -19.43 16.22
N PHE A 188 23.01 -19.40 17.50
CA PHE A 188 21.62 -19.26 17.92
C PHE A 188 21.04 -17.90 17.49
N VAL A 189 21.82 -16.82 17.64
CA VAL A 189 21.43 -15.47 17.19
C VAL A 189 21.27 -15.42 15.67
N LEU A 190 22.21 -16.00 14.90
CA LEU A 190 22.12 -16.08 13.44
C LEU A 190 20.91 -16.90 12.96
N GLY A 191 20.60 -18.00 13.65
CA GLY A 191 19.42 -18.82 13.35
C GLY A 191 18.11 -18.07 13.58
N ILE A 192 17.99 -17.35 14.70
CA ILE A 192 16.84 -16.49 14.99
C ILE A 192 16.71 -15.40 13.93
N LEU A 193 17.82 -14.78 13.54
CA LEU A 193 17.81 -13.71 12.55
C LEU A 193 17.38 -14.23 11.17
N GLY A 194 17.87 -15.40 10.77
CA GLY A 194 17.44 -16.07 9.53
C GLY A 194 15.94 -16.41 9.54
N ILE A 195 15.43 -16.99 10.62
CA ILE A 195 14.00 -17.32 10.75
C ILE A 195 13.14 -16.06 10.76
N SER A 196 13.59 -14.99 11.42
CA SER A 196 12.85 -13.73 11.47
C SER A 196 12.67 -13.11 10.09
N VAL A 197 13.72 -13.11 9.24
CA VAL A 197 13.63 -12.63 7.85
C VAL A 197 12.71 -13.54 7.03
N LEU A 198 12.74 -14.85 7.28
CA LEU A 198 11.94 -15.84 6.56
C LEU A 198 10.44 -15.73 6.86
N LEU A 199 10.08 -15.28 8.06
CA LEU A 199 8.68 -15.08 8.48
C LEU A 199 8.18 -13.65 8.21
N VAL A 200 8.98 -12.64 8.53
CA VAL A 200 8.57 -11.23 8.44
C VAL A 200 8.48 -10.77 6.98
N GLY A 201 9.40 -11.19 6.11
CA GLY A 201 9.40 -10.78 4.70
C GLY A 201 8.13 -11.15 3.93
N PRO A 202 7.69 -12.42 3.96
CA PRO A 202 6.44 -12.83 3.33
C PRO A 202 5.24 -12.15 3.98
N ALA A 203 5.22 -12.00 5.30
CA ALA A 203 4.14 -11.31 6.01
C ALA A 203 3.98 -9.85 5.51
N ILE A 204 5.07 -9.10 5.44
CA ILE A 204 5.07 -7.72 4.90
C ILE A 204 4.62 -7.73 3.43
N TYR A 205 5.13 -8.65 2.62
CA TYR A 205 4.77 -8.73 1.21
C TYR A 205 3.27 -9.03 0.99
N PHE A 206 2.71 -9.98 1.74
CA PHE A 206 1.28 -10.30 1.68
C PHE A 206 0.41 -9.16 2.20
N LEU A 207 0.92 -8.34 3.13
CA LEU A 207 0.23 -7.14 3.63
C LEU A 207 0.23 -6.00 2.60
N ILE A 208 1.35 -5.74 1.93
CA ILE A 208 1.49 -4.62 0.97
C ILE A 208 0.86 -4.94 -0.40
N ARG A 209 0.96 -6.19 -0.85
CA ARG A 209 0.44 -6.62 -2.17
C ARG A 209 -1.01 -6.23 -2.50
N PRO A 210 -2.00 -6.42 -1.60
CA PRO A 210 -3.37 -6.02 -1.90
C PRO A 210 -3.50 -4.50 -2.05
N MET A 211 -2.73 -3.71 -1.30
CA MET A 211 -2.74 -2.25 -1.38
C MET A 211 -2.19 -1.77 -2.73
N GLU A 212 -1.06 -2.31 -3.21
CA GLU A 212 -0.50 -1.96 -4.53
C GLU A 212 -1.51 -2.22 -5.66
N LYS A 213 -2.22 -3.36 -5.61
CA LYS A 213 -3.22 -3.72 -6.64
C LYS A 213 -4.38 -2.72 -6.65
N ARG A 214 -4.92 -2.38 -5.47
CA ARG A 214 -6.04 -1.44 -5.34
C ARG A 214 -5.67 -0.02 -5.76
N VAL A 215 -4.47 0.46 -5.39
CA VAL A 215 -3.98 1.77 -5.84
C VAL A 215 -3.85 1.77 -7.36
N ALA A 216 -3.32 0.71 -7.97
CA ALA A 216 -3.23 0.61 -9.42
C ALA A 216 -4.61 0.59 -10.10
N GLU A 217 -5.60 -0.11 -9.53
CA GLU A 217 -6.98 -0.11 -10.02
C GLU A 217 -7.61 1.29 -9.96
N LEU A 218 -7.44 2.01 -8.85
CA LEU A 218 -7.89 3.40 -8.72
C LEU A 218 -7.17 4.33 -9.69
N SER A 219 -5.85 4.18 -9.89
CA SER A 219 -5.10 4.96 -10.88
C SER A 219 -5.62 4.74 -12.29
N VAL A 220 -5.90 3.49 -12.69
CA VAL A 220 -6.48 3.18 -14.00
C VAL A 220 -7.89 3.78 -14.14
N ALA A 221 -8.72 3.71 -13.09
CA ALA A 221 -10.04 4.33 -13.11
C ALA A 221 -9.96 5.85 -13.28
N ALA A 222 -9.03 6.50 -12.56
CA ALA A 222 -8.79 7.95 -12.66
C ALA A 222 -8.24 8.36 -14.04
N GLU A 223 -7.33 7.58 -14.62
CA GLU A 223 -6.81 7.81 -15.97
C GLU A 223 -7.91 7.70 -17.03
N ARG A 224 -8.75 6.66 -16.96
CA ARG A 224 -9.89 6.49 -17.88
C ARG A 224 -10.92 7.60 -17.74
N PHE A 225 -11.23 7.98 -16.50
CA PHE A 225 -12.11 9.12 -16.22
C PHE A 225 -11.52 10.41 -16.81
N GLY A 226 -10.23 10.67 -16.59
CA GLY A 226 -9.51 11.82 -17.15
C GLY A 226 -9.40 11.82 -18.67
N ALA A 227 -9.48 10.65 -19.32
CA ALA A 227 -9.52 10.50 -20.78
C ALA A 227 -10.92 10.74 -21.38
N GLY A 228 -11.95 10.99 -20.56
CA GLY A 228 -13.31 11.31 -20.98
C GLY A 228 -14.33 10.19 -20.84
N GLU A 229 -13.95 9.03 -20.29
CA GLU A 229 -14.89 7.95 -19.94
C GLU A 229 -15.57 8.26 -18.58
N LEU A 230 -16.45 9.27 -18.58
CA LEU A 230 -17.06 9.82 -17.36
C LEU A 230 -17.95 8.84 -16.57
N ASP A 231 -18.36 7.72 -17.17
CA ASP A 231 -19.10 6.64 -16.50
C ASP A 231 -18.20 5.73 -15.64
N THR A 232 -16.88 5.88 -15.74
CA THR A 232 -15.92 5.03 -15.01
C THR A 232 -15.98 5.30 -13.51
N ARG A 233 -16.14 4.26 -12.70
CA ARG A 233 -16.05 4.31 -11.23
C ARG A 233 -15.05 3.27 -10.73
N ALA A 234 -14.46 3.56 -9.57
CA ALA A 234 -13.62 2.61 -8.86
C ALA A 234 -14.50 1.75 -7.92
N ASP A 235 -14.22 0.46 -7.82
CA ASP A 235 -15.00 -0.47 -7.01
C ASP A 235 -14.94 -0.12 -5.52
N PRO A 236 -16.08 0.09 -4.84
CA PRO A 236 -16.10 0.37 -3.41
C PRO A 236 -15.77 -0.90 -2.63
N VAL A 237 -14.59 -0.97 -2.00
CA VAL A 237 -14.17 -2.17 -1.26
C VAL A 237 -13.60 -1.81 0.11
N LYS A 238 -14.37 -2.20 1.15
CA LYS A 238 -14.08 -2.15 2.60
C LYS A 238 -13.98 -0.75 3.23
N ASP A 239 -14.44 -0.65 4.48
CA ASP A 239 -14.23 0.49 5.39
C ASP A 239 -12.75 0.54 5.86
N ASP A 240 -11.86 0.88 4.94
CA ASP A 240 -10.48 1.22 5.22
C ASP A 240 -10.11 2.55 4.54
N ALA A 241 -8.95 3.14 4.90
CA ALA A 241 -8.54 4.45 4.38
C ALA A 241 -8.45 4.52 2.84
N LEU A 242 -8.28 3.39 2.15
CA LEU A 242 -8.27 3.35 0.69
C LEU A 242 -9.70 3.28 0.13
N GLY A 243 -10.62 2.63 0.85
CA GLY A 243 -12.07 2.70 0.58
C GLY A 243 -12.60 4.14 0.65
N ASP A 244 -12.19 4.91 1.66
CA ASP A 244 -12.56 6.34 1.79
C ASP A 244 -12.07 7.16 0.59
N LEU A 245 -10.85 6.89 0.12
CA LEU A 245 -10.29 7.55 -1.07
C LEU A 245 -11.08 7.19 -2.34
N THR A 246 -11.45 5.92 -2.51
CA THR A 246 -12.31 5.46 -3.61
C THR A 246 -13.67 6.14 -3.57
N SER A 247 -14.30 6.25 -2.39
CA SER A 247 -15.58 6.94 -2.21
C SER A 247 -15.47 8.42 -2.56
N THR A 248 -14.39 9.08 -2.13
CA THR A 248 -14.10 10.47 -2.46
C THR A 248 -13.91 10.67 -3.96
N PHE A 249 -13.16 9.78 -4.62
CA PHE A 249 -12.99 9.80 -6.08
C PHE A 249 -14.33 9.61 -6.80
N ASN A 250 -15.14 8.63 -6.41
CA ASN A 250 -16.44 8.38 -7.04
C ASN A 250 -17.40 9.57 -6.84
N THR A 251 -17.40 10.20 -5.67
CA THR A 251 -18.19 11.41 -5.39
C THR A 251 -17.76 12.57 -6.29
N MET A 252 -16.45 12.79 -6.45
CA MET A 252 -15.91 13.79 -7.37
C MET A 252 -16.28 13.47 -8.83
N ALA A 253 -16.17 12.20 -9.23
CA ALA A 253 -16.52 11.73 -10.57
C ALA A 253 -18.00 11.98 -10.88
N ASP A 254 -18.89 11.70 -9.92
CA ASP A 254 -20.34 11.98 -10.03
C ASP A 254 -20.63 13.48 -10.14
N GLN A 255 -19.94 14.32 -9.36
CA GLN A 255 -20.09 15.78 -9.44
C GLN A 255 -19.64 16.30 -10.81
N ILE A 256 -18.48 15.88 -11.30
CA ILE A 256 -17.96 16.28 -12.62
C ILE A 256 -18.88 15.76 -13.73
N MET A 257 -19.36 14.52 -13.64
CA MET A 257 -20.29 13.95 -14.62
C MET A 257 -21.58 14.78 -14.71
N ARG A 258 -22.20 15.10 -13.56
CA ARG A 258 -23.39 15.98 -13.52
C ARG A 258 -23.14 17.36 -14.12
N LEU A 259 -21.97 17.97 -13.83
CA LEU A 259 -21.60 19.26 -14.40
C LEU A 259 -21.46 19.19 -15.93
N VAL A 260 -20.77 18.17 -16.45
CA VAL A 260 -20.56 17.99 -17.89
C VAL A 260 -21.87 17.66 -18.60
N GLU A 261 -22.71 16.81 -18.04
CA GLU A 261 -24.03 16.48 -18.59
C GLU A 261 -24.93 17.71 -18.62
N GLY A 262 -25.00 18.47 -17.52
CA GLY A 262 -25.75 19.73 -17.46
C GLY A 262 -25.26 20.75 -18.48
N GLN A 263 -23.94 20.88 -18.67
CA GLN A 263 -23.39 21.76 -19.70
C GLN A 263 -23.75 21.30 -21.12
N ARG A 264 -23.71 19.98 -21.39
CA ARG A 264 -24.10 19.41 -22.70
C ARG A 264 -25.58 19.62 -22.98
N GLU A 265 -26.44 19.42 -21.99
CA GLU A 265 -27.87 19.67 -22.09
C GLU A 265 -28.16 21.14 -22.34
N LEU A 266 -27.50 22.04 -21.60
CA LEU A 266 -27.60 23.49 -21.81
C LEU A 266 -27.23 23.87 -23.25
N LEU A 267 -26.06 23.43 -23.74
CA LEU A 267 -25.60 23.73 -25.11
C LEU A 267 -26.55 23.18 -26.18
N ARG A 268 -27.13 21.99 -25.94
CA ARG A 268 -28.12 21.38 -26.84
C ARG A 268 -29.40 22.22 -26.89
N GLY A 269 -29.91 22.65 -25.73
CA GLY A 269 -31.07 23.51 -25.62
C GLY A 269 -30.87 24.87 -26.28
N VAL A 270 -29.73 25.53 -26.02
CA VAL A 270 -29.35 26.80 -26.67
C VAL A 270 -29.33 26.66 -28.19
N SER A 271 -28.72 25.58 -28.70
CA SER A 271 -28.66 25.32 -30.14
C SER A 271 -30.03 25.14 -30.76
N HIS A 272 -30.96 24.50 -30.05
CA HIS A 272 -32.32 24.29 -30.50
C HIS A 272 -33.14 25.58 -30.50
N GLU A 273 -33.10 26.33 -29.40
CA GLU A 273 -33.85 27.58 -29.24
C GLU A 273 -33.32 28.70 -30.15
N LEU A 274 -32.04 28.72 -30.51
CA LEU A 274 -31.50 29.67 -31.51
C LEU A 274 -31.86 29.29 -32.95
N ARG A 275 -31.96 27.99 -33.27
CA ARG A 275 -32.27 27.54 -34.64
C ARG A 275 -33.65 27.98 -35.10
N THR A 276 -34.63 28.00 -34.19
CA THR A 276 -36.03 28.35 -34.48
C THR A 276 -36.21 29.81 -34.95
N PRO A 277 -35.77 30.85 -34.20
CA PRO A 277 -35.85 32.23 -34.64
C PRO A 277 -34.94 32.51 -35.84
N LEU A 278 -33.78 31.85 -35.96
CA LEU A 278 -32.94 31.94 -37.17
C LEU A 278 -33.67 31.44 -38.41
N ALA A 279 -34.31 30.27 -38.35
CA ALA A 279 -35.12 29.77 -39.46
C ALA A 279 -36.27 30.73 -39.79
N ARG A 280 -36.93 31.28 -38.76
CA ARG A 280 -37.99 32.29 -38.93
C ARG A 280 -37.46 33.54 -39.64
N LEU A 281 -36.28 34.05 -39.27
CA LEU A 281 -35.65 35.18 -39.92
C LEU A 281 -35.40 34.93 -41.40
N PHE A 282 -34.92 33.73 -41.78
CA PHE A 282 -34.75 33.40 -43.20
C PHE A 282 -36.06 33.44 -43.99
N PHE A 283 -37.16 32.95 -43.41
CA PHE A 283 -38.48 33.06 -44.06
C PHE A 283 -38.99 34.50 -44.17
N ILE A 284 -38.83 35.30 -43.10
CA ILE A 284 -39.24 36.72 -43.12
C ILE A 284 -38.41 37.50 -44.15
N LEU A 285 -37.13 37.18 -44.31
CA LEU A 285 -36.25 37.79 -45.31
C LEU A 285 -36.69 37.42 -46.74
N ASP A 286 -37.00 36.15 -47.00
CA ASP A 286 -37.52 35.69 -48.30
C ASP A 286 -38.87 36.38 -48.66
N ASP A 287 -39.76 36.50 -47.66
CA ASP A 287 -41.01 37.27 -47.78
C ASP A 287 -40.74 38.76 -48.04
N ALA A 288 -39.73 39.35 -47.40
CA ALA A 288 -39.36 40.76 -47.57
C ALA A 288 -38.76 41.05 -48.96
N GLU A 289 -38.01 40.10 -49.51
CA GLU A 289 -37.49 40.17 -50.89
C GLU A 289 -38.61 40.05 -51.92
N SER A 290 -39.63 39.25 -51.63
CA SER A 290 -40.80 39.03 -52.50
C SER A 290 -41.88 40.11 -52.37
N ALA A 291 -41.77 41.03 -51.41
CA ALA A 291 -42.74 42.09 -51.17
C ALA A 291 -42.76 43.13 -52.31
N GLU A 292 -43.95 43.40 -52.84
CA GLU A 292 -44.14 44.29 -54.00
C GLU A 292 -44.40 45.73 -53.58
N THR A 293 -44.96 45.95 -52.38
CA THR A 293 -45.30 47.28 -51.87
C THR A 293 -44.36 47.75 -50.76
N PRO A 294 -44.19 49.08 -50.57
CA PRO A 294 -43.49 49.64 -49.42
C PRO A 294 -44.12 49.22 -48.09
N GLU A 295 -45.45 49.17 -47.99
CA GLU A 295 -46.13 48.77 -46.75
C GLU A 295 -45.84 47.30 -46.37
N GLU A 296 -45.81 46.39 -47.35
CA GLU A 296 -45.46 44.99 -47.12
C GLU A 296 -44.02 44.86 -46.62
N LYS A 297 -43.08 45.62 -47.19
CA LYS A 297 -41.68 45.65 -46.74
C LYS A 297 -41.56 46.16 -45.31
N ASP A 298 -42.24 47.24 -44.96
CA ASP A 298 -42.21 47.80 -43.60
C ASP A 298 -42.75 46.80 -42.57
N ILE A 299 -43.81 46.05 -42.91
CA ILE A 299 -44.34 44.97 -42.07
C ILE A 299 -43.27 43.88 -41.85
N GLN A 300 -42.58 43.43 -42.90
CA GLN A 300 -41.55 42.39 -42.75
C GLN A 300 -40.34 42.91 -41.97
N ILE A 301 -39.90 44.16 -42.17
CA ILE A 301 -38.85 44.79 -41.37
C ILE A 301 -39.24 44.81 -39.89
N GLY A 302 -40.49 45.15 -39.56
CA GLY A 302 -41.00 45.08 -38.20
C GLY A 302 -40.91 43.67 -37.60
N LYS A 303 -41.24 42.62 -38.37
CA LYS A 303 -41.07 41.23 -37.93
C LYS A 303 -39.60 40.83 -37.73
N ILE A 304 -38.69 41.32 -38.58
CA ILE A 304 -37.23 41.10 -38.42
C ILE A 304 -36.77 41.74 -37.11
N GLN A 305 -37.11 43.01 -36.87
CA GLN A 305 -36.75 43.73 -35.65
C GLN A 305 -37.27 43.02 -34.40
N HIS A 306 -38.53 42.58 -34.43
CA HIS A 306 -39.11 41.80 -33.34
C HIS A 306 -38.36 40.49 -33.12
N THR A 307 -38.06 39.73 -34.17
CA THR A 307 -37.34 38.45 -34.03
C THR A 307 -35.91 38.64 -33.52
N LEU A 308 -35.24 39.73 -33.92
CA LEU A 308 -33.93 40.10 -33.39
C LEU A 308 -33.99 40.48 -31.90
N ALA A 309 -35.02 41.20 -31.48
CA ALA A 309 -35.25 41.50 -30.06
C ALA A 309 -35.46 40.20 -29.25
N GLU A 310 -36.28 39.27 -29.74
CA GLU A 310 -36.48 37.95 -29.11
C GLU A 310 -35.15 37.19 -28.96
N MET A 311 -34.28 37.22 -29.98
CA MET A 311 -32.97 36.59 -29.92
C MET A 311 -32.03 37.28 -28.91
N ASN A 312 -32.08 38.61 -28.80
CA ASN A 312 -31.28 39.33 -27.80
C ASN A 312 -31.73 38.96 -26.38
N ASP A 313 -33.03 38.90 -26.13
CA ASP A 313 -33.60 38.51 -24.84
C ASP A 313 -33.17 37.08 -24.45
N LEU A 314 -33.17 36.16 -25.42
CA LEU A 314 -32.66 34.79 -25.25
C LEU A 314 -31.18 34.77 -24.83
N VAL A 315 -30.34 35.59 -25.47
CA VAL A 315 -28.91 35.69 -25.12
C VAL A 315 -28.74 36.27 -23.71
N GLU A 316 -29.50 37.30 -23.35
CA GLU A 316 -29.47 37.90 -22.02
C GLU A 316 -29.91 36.92 -20.93
N GLU A 317 -30.97 36.14 -21.18
CA GLU A 317 -31.43 35.07 -20.29
C GLU A 317 -30.34 34.02 -20.08
N LEU A 318 -29.69 33.56 -21.15
CA LEU A 318 -28.60 32.58 -21.08
C LEU A 318 -27.40 33.13 -20.29
N LEU A 319 -26.96 34.35 -20.58
CA LEU A 319 -25.86 34.99 -19.85
C LEU A 319 -26.18 35.18 -18.37
N THR A 320 -27.44 35.50 -18.06
CA THR A 320 -27.92 35.59 -16.68
C THR A 320 -27.83 34.22 -16.00
N PHE A 321 -28.32 33.16 -16.66
CA PHE A 321 -28.28 31.81 -16.14
C PHE A 321 -26.86 31.36 -15.80
N VAL A 322 -25.90 31.55 -16.72
CA VAL A 322 -24.49 31.17 -16.53
C VAL A 322 -23.80 32.00 -15.42
N ARG A 323 -24.16 33.28 -15.26
CA ARG A 323 -23.55 34.15 -14.24
C ARG A 323 -23.95 33.78 -12.81
N LEU A 324 -25.08 33.12 -12.61
CA LEU A 324 -25.59 32.72 -11.29
C LEU A 324 -24.76 31.61 -10.61
N ASP A 325 -23.70 31.10 -11.26
CA ASP A 325 -22.75 30.12 -10.70
C ASP A 325 -21.57 30.75 -9.91
N SER A 326 -21.55 32.08 -9.70
CA SER A 326 -20.36 32.77 -9.15
C SER A 326 -20.38 32.93 -7.61
N ASP A 327 -19.29 32.54 -6.93
CA ASP A 327 -19.07 32.43 -5.47
C ASP A 327 -19.14 33.74 -4.62
N GLN A 328 -19.72 34.83 -5.09
CA GLN A 328 -19.76 36.12 -4.35
C GLN A 328 -21.16 36.54 -3.87
N VAL A 329 -21.98 35.58 -3.45
CA VAL A 329 -23.38 35.84 -3.10
C VAL A 329 -23.52 36.67 -1.83
N GLU A 330 -22.78 36.30 -0.79
CA GLU A 330 -23.03 36.81 0.57
C GLU A 330 -22.66 38.29 0.73
N SER A 331 -21.61 38.75 0.03
CA SER A 331 -21.20 40.17 0.04
C SER A 331 -22.15 41.10 -0.75
N MET A 332 -23.00 40.52 -1.59
CA MET A 332 -23.90 41.27 -2.48
C MET A 332 -25.34 41.36 -1.96
N MET A 333 -25.71 40.55 -0.95
CA MET A 333 -27.03 40.58 -0.34
C MET A 333 -27.27 41.87 0.43
N LYS A 334 -28.42 42.50 0.19
CA LYS A 334 -28.88 43.72 0.87
C LYS A 334 -30.36 43.59 1.23
N SER A 335 -30.85 44.45 2.12
CA SER A 335 -32.29 44.62 2.28
C SER A 335 -32.85 45.27 1.02
N VAL A 336 -33.84 44.64 0.40
CA VAL A 336 -34.51 45.09 -0.83
C VAL A 336 -35.97 45.35 -0.51
N SER A 337 -36.45 46.55 -0.81
CA SER A 337 -37.87 46.90 -0.68
C SER A 337 -38.70 46.11 -1.69
N VAL A 338 -39.65 45.32 -1.19
CA VAL A 338 -40.50 44.51 -2.07
C VAL A 338 -41.45 45.39 -2.87
N SER A 339 -41.94 46.49 -2.27
CA SER A 339 -42.86 47.41 -2.94
C SER A 339 -42.22 48.09 -4.15
N GLU A 340 -40.98 48.58 -4.02
CA GLU A 340 -40.25 49.21 -5.13
C GLU A 340 -40.07 48.24 -6.31
N VAL A 341 -39.71 46.99 -6.01
CA VAL A 341 -39.54 45.97 -7.04
C VAL A 341 -40.87 45.62 -7.70
N PHE A 342 -41.96 45.51 -6.93
CA PHE A 342 -43.28 45.21 -7.48
C PHE A 342 -43.76 46.34 -8.40
N ASP A 343 -43.61 47.60 -8.00
CA ASP A 343 -43.98 48.75 -8.84
C ASP A 343 -43.22 48.76 -10.17
N GLU A 344 -41.91 48.53 -10.14
CA GLU A 344 -41.08 48.46 -11.35
C GLU A 344 -41.47 47.28 -12.27
N VAL A 345 -41.77 46.12 -11.69
CA VAL A 345 -42.17 44.93 -12.44
C VAL A 345 -43.57 45.10 -13.04
N VAL A 346 -44.53 45.66 -12.30
CA VAL A 346 -45.89 45.92 -12.79
C VAL A 346 -45.86 46.92 -13.94
N ALA A 347 -45.07 47.99 -13.84
CA ALA A 347 -44.91 48.96 -14.94
C ALA A 347 -44.39 48.26 -16.22
N THR A 348 -43.36 47.42 -16.09
CA THR A 348 -42.78 46.68 -17.22
C THR A 348 -43.75 45.66 -17.81
N ALA A 349 -44.52 44.96 -16.97
CA ALA A 349 -45.43 43.90 -17.41
C ALA A 349 -46.72 44.45 -18.05
N THR A 350 -47.19 45.62 -17.61
CA THR A 350 -48.39 46.27 -18.16
C THR A 350 -48.19 46.70 -19.62
N ASP A 351 -46.95 47.08 -19.98
CA ASP A 351 -46.58 47.40 -21.36
C ASP A 351 -46.67 46.18 -22.30
N LEU A 352 -46.63 44.95 -21.76
CA LEU A 352 -46.63 43.71 -22.53
C LEU A 352 -48.06 43.29 -22.98
N ARG A 353 -49.04 43.42 -22.07
CA ARG A 353 -50.47 43.20 -22.33
C ARG A 353 -51.30 44.11 -21.42
N SER A 354 -51.79 45.20 -21.99
CA SER A 354 -52.57 46.20 -21.25
C SER A 354 -53.97 45.72 -20.84
N GLU A 355 -54.45 44.60 -21.41
CA GLU A 355 -55.75 44.03 -21.08
C GLU A 355 -55.74 43.17 -19.79
N ILE A 356 -54.56 42.81 -19.27
CA ILE A 356 -54.42 42.00 -18.05
C ILE A 356 -54.40 42.91 -16.81
N SER A 357 -55.29 42.64 -15.86
CA SER A 357 -55.29 43.33 -14.56
C SER A 357 -54.26 42.70 -13.62
N ILE A 358 -53.28 43.50 -13.19
CA ILE A 358 -52.28 43.07 -12.21
C ILE A 358 -52.63 43.71 -10.86
N GLU A 359 -52.99 42.88 -9.89
CA GLU A 359 -53.26 43.30 -8.51
C GLU A 359 -52.06 43.01 -7.62
N VAL A 360 -51.78 43.92 -6.68
CA VAL A 360 -50.63 43.83 -5.77
C VAL A 360 -51.09 43.81 -4.32
N ALA A 361 -50.64 42.82 -3.55
CA ALA A 361 -50.92 42.69 -2.12
C ALA A 361 -49.62 42.50 -1.32
N ILE A 362 -49.18 43.53 -0.60
CA ILE A 362 -47.90 43.53 0.12
C ILE A 362 -48.15 43.54 1.63
N GLU A 363 -47.78 42.46 2.29
CA GLU A 363 -47.79 42.30 3.76
C GLU A 363 -46.38 42.21 4.35
N CYS A 364 -45.33 42.24 3.51
CA CYS A 364 -43.93 42.23 3.92
C CYS A 364 -43.16 43.38 3.24
N GLY A 365 -42.40 44.16 4.03
CA GLY A 365 -41.73 45.37 3.55
C GLY A 365 -40.40 45.11 2.83
N GLU A 366 -39.56 44.21 3.35
CA GLU A 366 -38.20 44.00 2.84
C GLU A 366 -37.83 42.51 2.75
N VAL A 367 -36.93 42.18 1.82
CA VAL A 367 -36.32 40.85 1.68
C VAL A 367 -34.81 40.99 1.57
N ARG A 368 -34.04 40.09 2.19
CA ARG A 368 -32.58 40.07 2.01
C ARG A 368 -32.22 39.33 0.75
N ALA A 369 -31.86 40.08 -0.28
CA ALA A 369 -31.53 39.52 -1.58
C ALA A 369 -30.53 40.39 -2.35
N ILE A 370 -30.02 39.84 -3.44
CA ILE A 370 -29.31 40.61 -4.45
C ILE A 370 -30.38 41.28 -5.32
N SER A 371 -30.62 42.58 -5.11
CA SER A 371 -31.68 43.38 -5.74
C SER A 371 -31.93 43.07 -7.24
N ARG A 372 -30.86 43.06 -8.06
CA ARG A 372 -30.99 42.77 -9.50
C ARG A 372 -31.55 41.37 -9.81
N TYR A 373 -31.20 40.36 -9.01
CA TYR A 373 -31.63 38.99 -9.23
C TYR A 373 -33.02 38.77 -8.67
N PHE A 374 -33.32 39.33 -7.49
CA PHE A 374 -34.67 39.31 -6.95
C PHE A 374 -35.68 39.94 -7.94
N LYS A 375 -35.39 41.16 -8.44
CA LYS A 375 -36.20 41.81 -9.49
C LYS A 375 -36.36 40.92 -10.72
N ARG A 376 -35.28 40.27 -11.19
CA ARG A 376 -35.33 39.39 -12.37
C ARG A 376 -36.20 38.16 -12.12
N ALA A 377 -36.14 37.53 -10.95
CA ALA A 377 -36.98 36.39 -10.61
C ALA A 377 -38.46 36.77 -10.60
N VAL A 378 -38.82 37.88 -9.95
CA VAL A 378 -40.20 38.39 -9.92
C VAL A 378 -40.68 38.75 -11.33
N LEU A 379 -39.86 39.45 -12.12
CA LEU A 379 -40.19 39.79 -13.51
C LEU A 379 -40.42 38.54 -14.37
N ASN A 380 -39.58 37.52 -14.25
CA ASN A 380 -39.75 36.26 -14.98
C ASN A 380 -41.06 35.55 -14.62
N LEU A 381 -41.45 35.55 -13.33
CA LEU A 381 -42.73 34.98 -12.91
C LEU A 381 -43.93 35.81 -13.40
N VAL A 382 -43.88 37.13 -13.28
CA VAL A 382 -44.98 38.01 -13.70
C VAL A 382 -45.16 37.98 -15.22
N THR A 383 -44.07 38.03 -15.99
CA THR A 383 -44.15 37.90 -17.46
C THR A 383 -44.67 36.53 -17.89
N ASN A 384 -44.33 35.47 -17.15
CA ASN A 384 -44.94 34.15 -17.36
C ASN A 384 -46.44 34.15 -17.05
N ALA A 385 -46.85 34.72 -15.92
CA ALA A 385 -48.25 34.85 -15.52
C ALA A 385 -49.05 35.64 -16.55
N VAL A 386 -48.60 36.83 -16.97
CA VAL A 386 -49.27 37.68 -17.98
C VAL A 386 -49.42 36.98 -19.34
N ARG A 387 -48.47 36.12 -19.70
CA ARG A 387 -48.51 35.33 -20.94
C ARG A 387 -49.63 34.27 -20.92
N HIS A 388 -49.90 33.68 -19.76
CA HIS A 388 -50.82 32.56 -19.61
C HIS A 388 -52.17 32.93 -18.99
N ALA A 389 -52.25 34.09 -18.33
CA ALA A 389 -53.47 34.62 -17.73
C ALA A 389 -54.53 34.93 -18.80
N GLU A 390 -55.78 34.66 -18.44
CA GLU A 390 -56.95 35.06 -19.22
C GLU A 390 -57.23 36.55 -18.99
N SER A 391 -57.27 36.98 -17.73
CA SER A 391 -57.65 38.35 -17.37
C SER A 391 -56.90 38.94 -16.17
N LYS A 392 -56.41 38.11 -15.25
CA LYS A 392 -55.97 38.57 -13.93
C LYS A 392 -54.69 37.90 -13.45
N VAL A 393 -53.80 38.71 -12.89
CA VAL A 393 -52.59 38.28 -12.20
C VAL A 393 -52.57 38.90 -10.79
N LEU A 394 -52.29 38.09 -9.77
CA LEU A 394 -52.11 38.56 -8.40
C LEU A 394 -50.65 38.39 -7.98
N LEU A 395 -50.00 39.51 -7.68
CA LEU A 395 -48.66 39.57 -7.13
C LEU A 395 -48.76 39.84 -5.63
N SER A 396 -48.31 38.91 -4.80
CA SER A 396 -48.40 39.07 -3.35
C SER A 396 -47.07 38.79 -2.64
N CYS A 397 -46.89 39.42 -1.48
CA CYS A 397 -45.77 39.15 -0.60
C CYS A 397 -46.26 39.07 0.84
N SER A 398 -45.92 37.98 1.54
CA SER A 398 -46.28 37.75 2.94
C SER A 398 -45.06 37.28 3.71
N LYS A 399 -45.00 37.60 5.00
CA LYS A 399 -43.99 37.05 5.90
C LYS A 399 -44.60 35.90 6.69
N SER A 400 -43.96 34.73 6.66
CA SER A 400 -44.37 33.53 7.40
C SER A 400 -43.17 33.03 8.19
N ASP A 401 -43.26 33.11 9.52
CA ASP A 401 -42.17 32.75 10.43
C ASP A 401 -40.85 33.48 10.07
N ASP A 402 -39.79 32.72 9.78
CA ASP A 402 -38.46 33.18 9.36
C ASP A 402 -38.33 33.21 7.82
N LEU A 403 -39.43 33.32 7.07
CA LEU A 403 -39.43 33.34 5.60
C LEU A 403 -40.23 34.51 5.03
N VAL A 404 -39.70 35.13 3.99
CA VAL A 404 -40.44 36.03 3.10
C VAL A 404 -40.93 35.23 1.91
N VAL A 405 -42.25 35.19 1.70
CA VAL A 405 -42.89 34.44 0.63
C VAL A 405 -43.48 35.38 -0.40
N VAL A 406 -42.92 35.38 -1.61
CA VAL A 406 -43.42 36.10 -2.77
C VAL A 406 -44.23 35.13 -3.63
N ARG A 407 -45.46 35.49 -3.98
CA ARG A 407 -46.33 34.66 -4.82
C ARG A 407 -46.78 35.42 -6.06
N VAL A 408 -46.82 34.71 -7.18
CA VAL A 408 -47.40 35.18 -8.44
C VAL A 408 -48.47 34.18 -8.86
N GLU A 409 -49.71 34.65 -8.96
CA GLU A 409 -50.88 33.83 -9.31
C GLU A 409 -51.51 34.32 -10.61
N ASP A 410 -51.94 33.40 -11.47
CA ASP A 410 -52.73 33.68 -12.68
C ASP A 410 -54.07 32.95 -12.67
N ASP A 411 -55.00 33.42 -13.51
CA ASP A 411 -56.29 32.79 -13.82
C ASP A 411 -56.25 31.90 -15.08
N GLY A 412 -55.05 31.47 -15.49
CA GLY A 412 -54.84 30.63 -16.66
C GLY A 412 -55.09 29.13 -16.44
N PRO A 413 -54.62 28.26 -17.35
CA PRO A 413 -54.87 26.81 -17.29
C PRO A 413 -54.12 26.07 -16.16
N GLY A 414 -53.23 26.75 -15.43
CA GLY A 414 -52.41 26.14 -14.39
C GLY A 414 -51.30 25.22 -14.92
N VAL A 415 -50.62 24.54 -13.99
CA VAL A 415 -49.56 23.56 -14.30
C VAL A 415 -49.99 22.15 -13.85
N PRO A 416 -50.05 21.17 -14.77
CA PRO A 416 -50.30 19.77 -14.46
C PRO A 416 -49.29 19.21 -13.44
N GLU A 417 -49.77 18.39 -12.49
CA GLU A 417 -48.97 17.91 -11.36
C GLU A 417 -47.73 17.09 -11.78
N ASP A 418 -47.85 16.33 -12.86
CA ASP A 418 -46.81 15.47 -13.43
C ASP A 418 -45.59 16.24 -13.97
N VAL A 419 -45.77 17.51 -14.33
CA VAL A 419 -44.70 18.35 -14.88
C VAL A 419 -44.17 19.40 -13.91
N ARG A 420 -44.79 19.60 -12.73
CA ARG A 420 -44.44 20.70 -11.78
C ARG A 420 -42.98 20.72 -11.33
N SER A 421 -42.35 19.55 -11.19
CA SER A 421 -40.92 19.50 -10.85
C SER A 421 -40.02 19.79 -12.05
N GLN A 422 -40.47 19.45 -13.25
CA GLN A 422 -39.69 19.53 -14.49
C GLN A 422 -39.72 20.92 -15.11
N ILE A 423 -40.77 21.72 -14.90
CA ILE A 423 -40.87 23.08 -15.50
C ILE A 423 -39.77 24.04 -15.05
N PHE A 424 -39.05 23.73 -13.97
CA PHE A 424 -37.92 24.52 -13.48
C PHE A 424 -36.58 24.05 -14.04
N GLU A 425 -36.55 22.98 -14.82
CA GLU A 425 -35.35 22.55 -15.53
C GLU A 425 -35.11 23.43 -16.76
N PRO A 426 -33.84 23.70 -17.13
CA PRO A 426 -33.52 24.52 -18.29
C PRO A 426 -34.14 23.95 -19.58
N PHE A 427 -34.76 24.83 -20.38
CA PHE A 427 -35.42 24.46 -21.65
C PHE A 427 -36.61 23.51 -21.51
N ALA A 428 -37.10 23.27 -20.29
CA ALA A 428 -38.31 22.51 -20.08
C ALA A 428 -39.50 23.26 -20.69
N ARG A 429 -40.24 22.56 -21.56
CA ARG A 429 -41.55 22.97 -22.04
C ARG A 429 -42.54 21.87 -21.67
N ALA A 430 -43.67 22.24 -21.08
CA ALA A 430 -44.79 21.32 -20.97
C ALA A 430 -45.18 20.91 -22.40
N ASP A 431 -45.11 19.60 -22.69
CA ASP A 431 -45.26 19.05 -24.02
C ASP A 431 -46.47 19.65 -24.74
N THR A 432 -46.18 20.40 -25.78
CA THR A 432 -47.14 21.26 -26.46
C THR A 432 -47.79 20.47 -27.60
N SER A 433 -48.64 19.50 -27.27
CA SER A 433 -49.67 19.12 -28.24
C SER A 433 -50.63 20.30 -28.37
N ARG A 434 -50.49 21.07 -29.45
CA ARG A 434 -51.42 22.10 -29.95
C ARG A 434 -51.42 23.45 -29.22
N SER A 435 -50.41 24.28 -29.49
CA SER A 435 -50.63 25.68 -29.89
C SER A 435 -49.32 26.34 -30.33
N PRO A 436 -49.17 26.74 -31.61
CA PRO A 436 -48.10 27.63 -32.02
C PRO A 436 -48.57 29.08 -31.84
N ARG A 437 -47.92 29.88 -30.98
CA ARG A 437 -47.59 31.31 -31.23
C ARG A 437 -47.07 32.16 -30.06
N ILE A 438 -47.02 31.69 -28.81
CA ILE A 438 -46.56 32.57 -27.71
C ILE A 438 -45.49 31.82 -26.88
N GLY A 439 -44.30 31.64 -27.45
CA GLY A 439 -43.25 30.78 -26.89
C GLY A 439 -42.11 31.56 -26.25
N GLY A 440 -41.99 31.49 -24.93
CA GLY A 440 -40.75 31.86 -24.22
C GLY A 440 -39.68 30.77 -24.36
N VAL A 441 -38.43 31.13 -24.09
CA VAL A 441 -37.21 30.31 -24.25
C VAL A 441 -37.17 29.04 -23.37
N GLY A 442 -37.99 28.97 -22.31
CA GLY A 442 -37.92 27.89 -21.33
C GLY A 442 -36.75 28.02 -20.34
N LEU A 443 -36.05 29.16 -20.33
CA LEU A 443 -35.05 29.49 -19.31
C LEU A 443 -35.61 30.31 -18.15
N GLY A 444 -36.73 31.02 -18.35
CA GLY A 444 -37.29 31.94 -17.35
C GLY A 444 -37.49 31.31 -15.97
N LEU A 445 -38.16 30.15 -15.90
CA LEU A 445 -38.41 29.43 -14.65
C LEU A 445 -37.15 28.77 -14.08
N ALA A 446 -36.23 28.30 -14.94
CA ALA A 446 -34.93 27.79 -14.51
C ALA A 446 -34.06 28.89 -13.86
N ILE A 447 -34.11 30.12 -14.40
CA ILE A 447 -33.49 31.31 -13.81
C ILE A 447 -34.13 31.62 -12.45
N VAL A 448 -35.46 31.53 -12.33
CA VAL A 448 -36.16 31.74 -11.05
C VAL A 448 -35.71 30.72 -10.00
N LYS A 449 -35.69 29.42 -10.34
CA LYS A 449 -35.18 28.35 -9.46
C LYS A 449 -33.75 28.64 -9.04
N ARG A 450 -32.87 28.94 -10.00
CA ARG A 450 -31.46 29.21 -9.73
C ARG A 450 -31.25 30.42 -8.84
N ILE A 451 -31.98 31.51 -9.07
CA ILE A 451 -31.93 32.71 -8.22
C ILE A 451 -32.41 32.35 -6.81
N THR A 452 -33.47 31.57 -6.68
CA THR A 452 -34.03 31.20 -5.38
C THR A 452 -33.06 30.31 -4.59
N ASP A 453 -32.48 29.30 -5.26
CA ASP A 453 -31.42 28.44 -4.71
C ASP A 453 -30.19 29.24 -4.28
N LEU A 454 -29.79 30.25 -5.07
CA LEU A 454 -28.68 31.15 -4.76
C LEU A 454 -28.89 31.90 -3.43
N HIS A 455 -30.13 32.22 -3.11
CA HIS A 455 -30.50 32.91 -1.87
C HIS A 455 -30.81 31.94 -0.71
N GLY A 456 -30.57 30.63 -0.88
CA GLY A 456 -30.93 29.61 0.12
C GLY A 456 -32.43 29.44 0.30
N GLY A 457 -33.22 29.85 -0.68
CA GLY A 457 -34.67 29.80 -0.69
C GLY A 457 -35.25 28.51 -1.28
N ARG A 458 -36.56 28.50 -1.49
CA ARG A 458 -37.27 27.44 -2.22
C ARG A 458 -38.27 28.02 -3.21
N VAL A 459 -38.39 27.39 -4.37
CA VAL A 459 -39.42 27.70 -5.36
C VAL A 459 -40.39 26.53 -5.49
N GLY A 460 -41.67 26.84 -5.65
CA GLY A 460 -42.72 25.86 -5.91
C GLY A 460 -43.81 26.38 -6.83
N VAL A 461 -44.62 25.46 -7.34
CA VAL A 461 -45.82 25.76 -8.10
C VAL A 461 -46.98 24.89 -7.61
N ASP A 462 -48.15 25.49 -7.49
CA ASP A 462 -49.40 24.79 -7.20
C ASP A 462 -50.58 25.52 -7.89
N ILE A 463 -51.81 25.21 -7.46
CA ILE A 463 -53.01 25.87 -7.97
C ILE A 463 -53.43 26.95 -6.98
N GLY A 464 -53.54 28.17 -7.48
CA GLY A 464 -53.96 29.33 -6.69
C GLY A 464 -55.48 29.45 -6.55
N PRO A 465 -55.97 30.30 -5.64
CA PRO A 465 -57.37 30.72 -5.55
C PRO A 465 -57.98 31.24 -6.86
N LEU A 466 -57.17 31.79 -7.77
CA LEU A 466 -57.60 32.23 -9.10
C LEU A 466 -57.90 31.07 -10.07
N GLY A 467 -57.58 29.83 -9.71
CA GLY A 467 -57.83 28.63 -10.53
C GLY A 467 -56.68 28.27 -11.48
N GLY A 468 -55.76 29.20 -11.74
CA GLY A 468 -54.55 28.97 -12.54
C GLY A 468 -53.32 28.62 -11.72
N ALA A 469 -52.13 28.96 -12.25
CA ALA A 469 -50.87 28.61 -11.59
C ALA A 469 -50.55 29.60 -10.47
N ARG A 470 -50.07 29.10 -9.34
CA ARG A 470 -49.48 29.91 -8.26
C ARG A 470 -48.04 29.51 -8.07
N PHE A 471 -47.13 30.41 -8.44
CA PHE A 471 -45.71 30.26 -8.17
C PHE A 471 -45.38 30.90 -6.83
N SER A 472 -44.63 30.20 -5.97
CA SER A 472 -44.20 30.68 -4.66
C SER A 472 -42.68 30.68 -4.55
N LEU A 473 -42.09 31.81 -4.15
CA LEU A 473 -40.68 31.98 -3.84
C LEU A 473 -40.53 32.23 -2.34
N GLU A 474 -39.87 31.32 -1.64
CA GLU A 474 -39.54 31.44 -0.23
C GLU A 474 -38.10 31.90 -0.07
N PHE A 475 -37.87 33.02 0.60
CA PHE A 475 -36.55 33.54 0.93
C PHE A 475 -36.34 33.51 2.45
N PRO A 476 -35.14 33.15 2.95
CA PRO A 476 -34.81 33.27 4.37
C PRO A 476 -34.94 34.73 4.83
N ASP A 477 -35.75 34.95 5.86
CA ASP A 477 -35.83 36.25 6.51
C ASP A 477 -34.61 36.41 7.44
N SER A 478 -33.73 37.32 7.06
CA SER A 478 -32.42 37.47 7.69
C SER A 478 -32.42 38.24 9.01
N ALA A 479 -33.51 38.17 9.78
CA ALA A 479 -33.59 38.74 11.11
C ALA A 479 -32.81 37.89 12.14
N LYS A 480 -31.50 37.68 11.93
CA LYS A 480 -30.52 37.31 12.96
C LYS A 480 -29.19 38.01 12.76
#